data_AF-R6H3B8-F1
#
_entry.id   AF-R6H3B8-F1
#
_cell.length_a   1.000
_cell.length_b   1.000
_cell.length_c   1.000
_cell.angle_alpha   90.00
_cell.angle_beta   90.00
_cell.angle_gamma   90.00
#
_symmetry.space_group_name_H-M   'P 1'
#
loop_
_entity.id
_entity.type
_entity.pdbx_description
1 polymer ?
#
loop_
_entity_poly.entity_id
_entity_poly.type
_entity_poly.pdbx_seq_one_letter_code
_entity_poly.pdbx_strand_id
1 'polypeptide(L)'
;MANIFDYIKNYGDKSFSEKGFNEVDNLIFSSLAYIDYKDILVHKKISINSCATEYFEHHTKKEIKGFVLAARDAVEVLESIKDTKRYKDLMLYNYTYQYSSDLQFSCLFIDIDKNLTYISFEGTDDLVSGWREDFELAYKFPIASQRAAIKYINSHISPFSLRKYIIGGHSKGGNIALVAAMYANPLIRNKIIKVYSNDGPGILKHEIDSKEYMRILPKYELIIPDSSVVGLLLHHKNDYVVVKSTNKGIMAHELTSWMVDEDYFKRVKLSMFSKRVDKSITEWLETYDLETREKFVKDLFSIFERANITSLLELKGRNLKNVLAILKESTKLSSESKKMISDLIRFIVLYINTDVDD
;
A
#
# COMPACT_ATOMS: atom_id res chain seq x y z
N MET A 1 -12.09 3.47 20.87
CA MET A 1 -11.99 2.11 20.31
C MET A 1 -10.52 1.83 20.10
N ALA A 2 -10.02 0.66 20.47
CA ALA A 2 -8.58 0.39 20.47
C ALA A 2 -8.03 0.29 19.04
N ASN A 3 -6.85 0.86 18.79
CA ASN A 3 -6.16 0.81 17.51
C ASN A 3 -4.67 0.42 17.67
N ILE A 4 -3.86 0.67 16.64
CA ILE A 4 -2.43 0.34 16.66
C ILE A 4 -1.65 1.00 17.80
N PHE A 5 -2.04 2.21 18.22
CA PHE A 5 -1.35 2.93 19.29
C PHE A 5 -1.67 2.32 20.66
N ASP A 6 -2.90 1.85 20.86
CA ASP A 6 -3.27 1.07 22.04
C ASP A 6 -2.51 -0.26 22.09
N TYR A 7 -2.33 -0.92 20.94
CA TYR A 7 -1.49 -2.11 20.83
C TYR A 7 -0.03 -1.83 21.22
N ILE A 8 0.58 -0.77 20.67
CA ILE A 8 1.95 -0.35 21.01
C ILE A 8 2.06 -0.06 22.52
N LYS A 9 1.07 0.61 23.11
CA LYS A 9 1.04 0.88 24.56
C LYS A 9 0.96 -0.39 25.41
N ASN A 10 0.15 -1.38 24.99
CA ASN A 10 -0.11 -2.59 25.77
C ASN A 10 0.94 -3.70 25.57
N TYR A 11 1.70 -3.66 24.47
CA TYR A 11 2.64 -4.73 24.08
C TYR A 11 4.05 -4.24 23.78
N GLY A 12 4.30 -2.93 23.72
CA GLY A 12 5.61 -2.35 23.44
C GLY A 12 6.67 -2.67 24.50
N ASP A 13 6.29 -3.10 25.70
CA ASP A 13 7.19 -3.55 26.76
C ASP A 13 7.62 -5.03 26.61
N LYS A 14 7.03 -5.78 25.66
CA LYS A 14 7.33 -7.19 25.39
C LYS A 14 8.15 -7.35 24.11
N SER A 15 9.33 -7.94 24.23
CA SER A 15 10.17 -8.32 23.10
C SER A 15 9.51 -9.39 22.22
N PHE A 16 10.03 -9.56 21.00
CA PHE A 16 9.54 -10.60 20.08
C PHE A 16 9.76 -12.05 20.58
N SER A 17 10.66 -12.27 21.54
CA SER A 17 10.83 -13.57 22.19
C SER A 17 9.79 -13.82 23.30
N GLU A 18 9.35 -12.78 24.00
CA GLU A 18 8.28 -12.85 25.00
C GLU A 18 6.89 -12.96 24.35
N LYS A 19 6.69 -12.23 23.25
CA LYS A 19 5.46 -12.28 22.44
C LYS A 19 5.85 -12.23 20.97
N GLY A 20 5.62 -13.35 20.26
CA GLY A 20 5.95 -13.49 18.85
C GLY A 20 5.34 -12.41 17.95
N PHE A 21 5.86 -12.31 16.73
CA PHE A 21 5.34 -11.42 15.70
C PHE A 21 3.89 -11.77 15.32
N ASN A 22 3.05 -10.77 15.09
CA ASN A 22 1.65 -10.92 14.67
C ASN A 22 1.25 -9.93 13.54
N GLU A 23 -0.03 -9.94 13.17
CA GLU A 23 -0.56 -9.12 12.08
C GLU A 23 -0.56 -7.61 12.37
N VAL A 24 -0.61 -7.20 13.64
CA VAL A 24 -0.57 -5.79 14.04
C VAL A 24 0.86 -5.26 13.92
N ASP A 25 1.87 -6.07 14.29
CA ASP A 25 3.27 -5.75 14.01
C ASP A 25 3.55 -5.61 12.50
N ASN A 26 2.91 -6.46 11.67
CA ASN A 26 2.96 -6.34 10.21
C ASN A 26 2.48 -4.95 9.74
N LEU A 27 1.37 -4.44 10.28
CA LEU A 27 0.85 -3.14 9.90
C LEU A 27 1.79 -1.99 10.29
N ILE A 28 2.36 -2.07 11.50
CA ILE A 28 3.38 -1.14 12.00
C ILE A 28 4.61 -1.16 11.08
N PHE A 29 5.10 -2.33 10.69
CA PHE A 29 6.27 -2.43 9.82
C PHE A 29 5.97 -1.99 8.38
N SER A 30 4.76 -2.25 7.89
CA SER A 30 4.28 -1.73 6.61
C SER A 30 4.22 -0.20 6.57
N SER A 31 3.83 0.46 7.67
CA SER A 31 3.80 1.92 7.70
C SER A 31 5.19 2.55 7.64
N LEU A 32 6.21 1.91 8.23
CA LEU A 32 7.57 2.45 8.25
C LEU A 32 8.19 2.65 6.85
N ALA A 33 7.71 1.96 5.81
CA ALA A 33 8.21 2.16 4.44
C ALA A 33 7.88 3.54 3.84
N TYR A 34 6.93 4.29 4.42
CA TYR A 34 6.55 5.64 3.97
C TYR A 34 7.44 6.76 4.54
N ILE A 35 8.41 6.43 5.39
CA ILE A 35 9.32 7.43 5.96
C ILE A 35 10.48 7.65 4.99
N ASP A 36 10.81 8.91 4.71
CA ASP A 36 11.99 9.22 3.90
C ASP A 36 13.27 9.07 4.74
N TYR A 37 14.05 8.05 4.41
CA TYR A 37 15.34 7.75 5.05
C TYR A 37 16.55 8.17 4.22
N LYS A 38 16.37 8.97 3.17
CA LYS A 38 17.42 9.26 2.17
C LYS A 38 18.73 9.78 2.76
N ASP A 39 18.69 10.51 3.87
CA ASP A 39 19.88 11.05 4.52
C ASP A 39 20.32 10.25 5.77
N ILE A 40 19.50 9.28 6.20
CA ILE A 40 19.68 8.52 7.44
C ILE A 40 20.27 7.13 7.17
N LEU A 41 19.68 6.38 6.24
CA LEU A 41 19.99 4.96 6.00
C LEU A 41 20.98 4.71 4.85
N VAL A 42 21.72 5.72 4.41
CA VAL A 42 22.69 5.61 3.31
C VAL A 42 23.81 4.64 3.66
N HIS A 43 23.73 3.40 3.14
CA HIS A 43 24.68 2.32 3.42
C HIS A 43 24.89 2.00 4.91
N LYS A 44 23.90 2.34 5.75
CA LYS A 44 23.94 2.10 7.19
C LYS A 44 22.94 1.02 7.59
N LYS A 45 23.22 0.41 8.74
CA LYS A 45 22.29 -0.41 9.50
C LYS A 45 22.22 0.16 10.91
N ILE A 46 21.08 0.72 11.29
CA ILE A 46 20.90 1.41 12.58
C ILE A 46 19.62 0.92 13.27
N SER A 47 19.52 1.13 14.57
CA SER A 47 18.32 0.78 15.31
C SER A 47 17.16 1.74 15.00
N ILE A 48 15.92 1.31 15.24
CA ILE A 48 14.74 2.19 15.17
C ILE A 48 14.92 3.42 16.07
N ASN A 49 15.45 3.25 17.28
CA ASN A 49 15.69 4.36 18.20
C ASN A 49 16.66 5.41 17.64
N SER A 50 17.82 4.98 17.12
CA SER A 50 18.80 5.89 16.52
C SER A 50 18.25 6.55 15.26
N CYS A 51 17.54 5.78 14.43
CA CYS A 51 16.88 6.31 13.24
C CYS A 51 15.85 7.40 13.60
N ALA A 52 15.00 7.15 14.60
CA ALA A 52 14.01 8.12 15.06
C ALA A 52 14.68 9.37 15.63
N THR A 53 15.76 9.20 16.40
CA THR A 53 16.52 10.33 16.96
C THR A 53 17.06 11.24 15.85
N GLU A 54 17.77 10.66 14.87
CA GLU A 54 18.30 11.41 13.71
C GLU A 54 17.16 12.05 12.89
N TYR A 55 16.07 11.31 12.66
CA TYR A 55 14.91 11.82 11.93
C TYR A 55 14.29 13.06 12.58
N PHE A 56 14.06 13.03 13.90
CA PHE A 56 13.44 14.13 14.64
C PHE A 56 14.40 15.29 14.96
N GLU A 57 15.72 15.10 14.81
CA GLU A 57 16.69 16.20 14.82
C GLU A 57 16.62 17.05 13.55
N HIS A 58 16.24 16.44 12.42
CA HIS A 58 16.21 17.08 11.11
C HIS A 58 14.82 17.48 10.61
N HIS A 59 13.74 16.94 11.20
CA HIS A 59 12.36 17.22 10.81
C HIS A 59 11.56 17.88 11.92
N THR A 60 11.01 19.05 11.63
CA THR A 60 10.12 19.79 12.53
C THR A 60 8.69 19.26 12.46
N LYS A 61 7.92 19.44 13.55
CA LYS A 61 6.47 19.16 13.57
C LYS A 61 5.69 19.93 12.50
N LYS A 62 6.21 21.06 12.02
CA LYS A 62 5.58 21.86 10.95
C LYS A 62 5.74 21.19 9.59
N GLU A 63 6.93 20.66 9.28
CA GLU A 63 7.19 19.92 8.05
C GLU A 63 6.35 18.64 7.99
N ILE A 64 6.32 17.88 9.10
CA ILE A 64 5.54 16.64 9.18
C ILE A 64 4.06 16.90 8.89
N LYS A 65 3.48 18.01 9.36
CA LYS A 65 2.07 18.36 9.06
C LYS A 65 1.78 18.55 7.56
N GLY A 66 2.80 18.90 6.77
CA GLY A 66 2.70 19.08 5.33
C GLY A 66 2.77 17.77 4.53
N PHE A 67 3.16 16.65 5.15
CA PHE A 67 3.24 15.36 4.46
C PHE A 67 1.85 14.79 4.15
N VAL A 68 1.83 13.86 3.20
CA VAL A 68 0.66 13.02 2.92
C VAL A 68 0.27 12.19 4.14
N LEU A 69 -1.01 11.82 4.21
CA LEU A 69 -1.56 11.12 5.37
C LEU A 69 -0.76 9.86 5.74
N ALA A 70 -0.43 9.01 4.77
CA ALA A 70 0.32 7.78 5.03
C ALA A 70 1.73 8.02 5.63
N ALA A 71 2.46 9.03 5.13
CA ALA A 71 3.76 9.40 5.67
C ALA A 71 3.65 10.06 7.06
N ARG A 72 2.59 10.83 7.31
CA ARG A 72 2.30 11.39 8.64
C ARG A 72 2.05 10.29 9.66
N ASP A 73 1.18 9.35 9.31
CA ASP A 73 0.87 8.19 10.15
C ASP A 73 2.12 7.37 10.43
N ALA A 74 2.96 7.16 9.42
CA ALA A 74 4.23 6.45 9.58
C ALA A 74 5.18 7.15 10.57
N VAL A 75 5.26 8.47 10.53
CA VAL A 75 6.06 9.26 11.48
C VAL A 75 5.49 9.18 12.90
N GLU A 76 4.16 9.23 13.06
CA GLU A 76 3.51 9.06 14.37
C GLU A 76 3.73 7.65 14.94
N VAL A 77 3.70 6.62 14.08
CA VAL A 77 4.07 5.26 14.44
C VAL A 77 5.53 5.19 14.87
N LEU A 78 6.45 5.78 14.10
CA LEU A 78 7.88 5.83 14.46
C LEU A 78 8.09 6.48 15.83
N GLU A 79 7.46 7.62 16.08
CA GLU A 79 7.52 8.31 17.38
C GLU A 79 7.02 7.41 18.52
N SER A 80 5.94 6.68 18.28
CA SER A 80 5.31 5.81 19.28
C SER A 80 6.13 4.56 19.62
N ILE A 81 6.91 4.04 18.67
CA ILE A 81 7.67 2.79 18.86
C ILE A 81 9.13 3.01 19.30
N LYS A 82 9.69 4.20 19.09
CA LYS A 82 11.16 4.45 19.19
C LYS A 82 11.81 4.13 20.52
N ASP A 83 11.06 4.14 21.63
CA ASP A 83 11.57 3.90 22.99
C ASP A 83 11.06 2.59 23.61
N THR A 84 10.27 1.83 22.86
CA THR A 84 9.63 0.60 23.36
C THR A 84 10.60 -0.59 23.32
N LYS A 85 10.57 -1.48 24.33
CA LYS A 85 11.41 -2.69 24.37
C LYS A 85 11.16 -3.61 23.18
N ARG A 86 9.94 -3.62 22.63
CA ARG A 86 9.56 -4.43 21.46
C ARG A 86 10.27 -4.00 20.19
N TYR A 87 10.39 -2.69 19.94
CA TYR A 87 10.78 -2.17 18.62
C TYR A 87 12.09 -1.39 18.59
N LYS A 88 12.49 -0.73 19.68
CA LYS A 88 13.57 0.27 19.65
C LYS A 88 14.91 -0.25 19.12
N ASP A 89 15.20 -1.53 19.39
CA ASP A 89 16.47 -2.19 19.07
C ASP A 89 16.42 -2.98 17.74
N LEU A 90 15.28 -2.96 17.03
CA LEU A 90 15.20 -3.55 15.69
C LEU A 90 16.05 -2.76 14.71
N MET A 91 16.67 -3.45 13.76
CA MET A 91 17.63 -2.81 12.86
C MET A 91 17.01 -2.52 11.48
N LEU A 92 17.03 -1.26 11.09
CA LEU A 92 16.64 -0.76 9.77
C LEU A 92 17.85 -0.73 8.83
N TYR A 93 17.69 -1.25 7.61
CA TYR A 93 18.76 -1.29 6.60
C TYR A 93 18.21 -1.56 5.20
N ASN A 94 19.10 -1.57 4.20
CA ASN A 94 18.76 -1.80 2.79
C ASN A 94 17.56 -0.94 2.34
N TYR A 95 17.57 0.33 2.74
CA TYR A 95 16.61 1.30 2.24
C TYR A 95 16.96 1.66 0.79
N THR A 96 15.94 1.74 -0.05
CA THR A 96 16.06 2.31 -1.40
C THR A 96 14.81 3.11 -1.69
N TYR A 97 14.98 4.25 -2.35
CA TYR A 97 13.92 5.04 -2.92
C TYR A 97 14.29 5.37 -4.37
N GLN A 98 13.43 5.00 -5.32
CA GLN A 98 13.61 5.20 -6.75
C GLN A 98 12.36 5.88 -7.32
N TYR A 99 12.59 6.97 -8.04
CA TYR A 99 11.52 7.78 -8.61
C TYR A 99 11.86 8.19 -10.05
N SER A 100 10.92 8.00 -10.97
CA SER A 100 10.93 8.52 -12.35
C SER A 100 9.50 8.88 -12.78
N SER A 101 9.31 9.26 -14.05
CA SER A 101 7.98 9.53 -14.61
C SER A 101 7.03 8.32 -14.57
N ASP A 102 7.57 7.11 -14.46
CA ASP A 102 6.87 5.83 -14.59
C ASP A 102 7.20 4.82 -13.48
N LEU A 103 7.97 5.21 -12.47
CA LEU A 103 8.39 4.38 -11.36
C LEU A 103 8.29 5.16 -10.05
N GLN A 104 7.58 4.60 -9.08
CA GLN A 104 7.74 4.94 -7.67
C GLN A 104 7.97 3.63 -6.91
N PHE A 105 9.18 3.45 -6.39
CA PHE A 105 9.57 2.24 -5.69
C PHE A 105 10.40 2.56 -4.45
N SER A 106 9.92 2.10 -3.31
CA SER A 106 10.64 2.16 -2.05
C SER A 106 10.57 0.83 -1.32
N CYS A 107 11.66 0.48 -0.64
CA CYS A 107 11.78 -0.75 0.11
C CYS A 107 12.66 -0.52 1.34
N LEU A 108 12.29 -1.15 2.46
CA LEU A 108 12.99 -1.10 3.74
C LEU A 108 13.10 -2.51 4.33
N PHE A 109 14.28 -2.88 4.84
CA PHE A 109 14.46 -4.13 5.58
C PHE A 109 14.51 -3.84 7.07
N ILE A 110 13.82 -4.65 7.86
CA ILE A 110 13.72 -4.55 9.32
C ILE A 110 14.11 -5.91 9.92
N ASP A 111 15.24 -5.96 10.62
CA ASP A 111 15.60 -7.17 11.38
C ASP A 111 14.81 -7.24 12.67
N ILE A 112 13.93 -8.22 12.75
CA ILE A 112 13.15 -8.56 13.96
C ILE A 112 14.06 -9.27 14.96
N ASP A 113 14.84 -10.23 14.46
CA ASP A 113 15.86 -10.94 15.23
C ASP A 113 16.99 -11.46 14.31
N LYS A 114 17.86 -12.32 14.86
CA LYS A 114 18.99 -12.91 14.11
C LYS A 114 18.58 -13.79 12.91
N ASN A 115 17.36 -14.31 12.90
CA ASN A 115 16.83 -15.29 11.97
C ASN A 115 15.68 -14.75 11.11
N LEU A 116 15.03 -13.65 11.49
CA LEU A 116 13.84 -13.13 10.84
C LEU A 116 13.99 -11.66 10.45
N THR A 117 13.74 -11.37 9.17
CA THR A 117 13.68 -10.01 8.62
C THR A 117 12.30 -9.76 8.02
N TYR A 118 11.76 -8.57 8.24
CA TYR A 118 10.61 -8.05 7.53
C TYR A 118 11.08 -7.18 6.36
N ILE A 119 10.51 -7.36 5.17
CA ILE A 119 10.75 -6.49 4.01
C ILE A 119 9.47 -5.70 3.74
N SER A 120 9.57 -4.39 3.90
CA SER A 120 8.46 -3.46 3.78
C SER A 120 8.54 -2.71 2.46
N PHE A 121 7.48 -2.78 1.66
CA PHE A 121 7.33 -1.99 0.43
C PHE A 121 6.35 -0.85 0.66
N GLU A 122 6.74 0.34 0.18
CA GLU A 122 5.90 1.52 0.24
C GLU A 122 4.75 1.43 -0.77
N GLY A 123 3.61 2.02 -0.41
CA GLY A 123 2.54 2.30 -1.35
C GLY A 123 2.77 3.58 -2.14
N THR A 124 1.68 4.14 -2.68
CA THR A 124 1.72 5.38 -3.46
C THR A 124 1.82 6.61 -2.55
N ASP A 125 2.58 7.61 -2.97
CA ASP A 125 2.65 8.94 -2.35
C ASP A 125 1.62 9.90 -3.00
N ASP A 126 1.74 11.21 -2.82
CA ASP A 126 0.86 12.20 -3.47
C ASP A 126 1.21 12.52 -4.91
N LEU A 127 2.28 11.94 -5.47
CA LEU A 127 2.77 12.30 -6.79
C LEU A 127 1.91 11.68 -7.89
N VAL A 128 1.60 12.46 -8.93
CA VAL A 128 0.80 12.02 -10.09
C VAL A 128 1.41 10.80 -10.79
N SER A 129 2.73 10.63 -10.76
CA SER A 129 3.42 9.44 -11.29
C SER A 129 3.08 8.17 -10.52
N GLY A 130 3.01 8.25 -9.19
CA GLY A 130 2.57 7.15 -8.34
C GLY A 130 1.15 6.69 -8.66
N TRP A 131 0.25 7.67 -8.85
CA TRP A 131 -1.13 7.42 -9.27
C TRP A 131 -1.25 6.92 -10.70
N ARG A 132 -0.42 7.41 -11.63
CA ARG A 132 -0.36 6.87 -12.99
C ARG A 132 -0.07 5.39 -12.95
N GLU A 133 0.94 4.99 -12.20
CA GLU A 133 1.32 3.60 -12.05
C GLU A 133 0.21 2.75 -11.41
N ASP A 134 -0.53 3.29 -10.43
CA ASP A 134 -1.69 2.60 -9.84
C ASP A 134 -2.76 2.30 -10.90
N PHE A 135 -3.05 3.25 -11.79
CA PHE A 135 -3.99 3.04 -12.89
C PHE A 135 -3.43 2.04 -13.92
N GLU A 136 -2.11 1.95 -14.10
CA GLU A 136 -1.51 0.94 -14.97
C GLU A 136 -1.80 -0.50 -14.50
N LEU A 137 -1.99 -0.74 -13.19
CA LEU A 137 -2.36 -2.06 -12.66
C LEU A 137 -3.64 -2.63 -13.31
N ALA A 138 -4.52 -1.78 -13.84
CA ALA A 138 -5.75 -2.20 -14.50
C ALA A 138 -5.53 -2.92 -15.84
N TYR A 139 -4.36 -2.75 -16.48
CA TYR A 139 -4.09 -3.33 -17.80
C TYR A 139 -2.68 -3.89 -17.99
N LYS A 140 -1.72 -3.55 -17.12
CA LYS A 140 -0.30 -3.86 -17.29
C LYS A 140 0.20 -4.73 -16.15
N PHE A 141 0.93 -5.78 -16.50
CA PHE A 141 1.62 -6.63 -15.54
C PHE A 141 2.93 -7.18 -16.15
N PRO A 142 4.06 -7.14 -15.41
CA PRO A 142 4.26 -6.35 -14.20
C PRO A 142 4.32 -4.84 -14.49
N ILE A 143 3.96 -3.99 -13.52
CA ILE A 143 4.26 -2.54 -13.53
C ILE A 143 5.75 -2.29 -13.15
N ALA A 144 6.21 -1.03 -13.21
CA ALA A 144 7.64 -0.72 -13.04
C ALA A 144 8.14 -1.04 -11.63
N SER A 145 7.39 -0.66 -10.60
CA SER A 145 7.66 -0.90 -9.19
C SER A 145 7.64 -2.39 -8.85
N GLN A 146 6.72 -3.17 -9.43
CA GLN A 146 6.72 -4.63 -9.34
C GLN A 146 8.00 -5.23 -9.94
N ARG A 147 8.44 -4.79 -11.14
CA ARG A 147 9.72 -5.23 -11.72
C ARG A 147 10.91 -4.86 -10.83
N ALA A 148 10.91 -3.64 -10.28
CA ALA A 148 11.95 -3.16 -9.37
C ALA A 148 12.01 -4.04 -8.11
N ALA A 149 10.86 -4.35 -7.50
CA ALA A 149 10.76 -5.21 -6.32
C ALA A 149 11.25 -6.64 -6.59
N ILE A 150 10.83 -7.26 -7.70
CA ILE A 150 11.30 -8.58 -8.12
C ILE A 150 12.83 -8.58 -8.23
N LYS A 151 13.40 -7.59 -8.92
CA LYS A 151 14.86 -7.44 -9.04
C LYS A 151 15.51 -7.26 -7.68
N TYR A 152 14.94 -6.40 -6.83
CA TYR A 152 15.50 -6.01 -5.55
C TYR A 152 15.61 -7.18 -4.59
N ILE A 153 14.53 -7.94 -4.37
CA ILE A 153 14.58 -9.09 -3.45
C ILE A 153 15.51 -10.17 -3.97
N ASN A 154 15.58 -10.37 -5.29
CA ASN A 154 16.41 -11.41 -5.89
C ASN A 154 17.91 -11.06 -5.83
N SER A 155 18.26 -9.77 -5.76
CA SER A 155 19.65 -9.34 -5.60
C SER A 155 20.10 -9.14 -4.14
N HIS A 156 19.17 -8.85 -3.21
CA HIS A 156 19.51 -8.53 -1.81
C HIS A 156 19.33 -9.69 -0.84
N ILE A 157 18.53 -10.70 -1.19
CA ILE A 157 18.38 -11.90 -0.34
C ILE A 157 19.41 -12.94 -0.76
N SER A 158 20.33 -13.26 0.16
CA SER A 158 21.29 -14.34 -0.06
C SER A 158 20.61 -15.70 -0.14
N PRO A 159 20.76 -16.46 -1.25
CA PRO A 159 20.17 -17.79 -1.40
C PRO A 159 20.73 -18.80 -0.39
N PHE A 160 21.92 -18.56 0.16
CA PHE A 160 22.61 -19.46 1.09
C PHE A 160 22.43 -19.10 2.57
N SER A 161 21.83 -17.94 2.88
CA SER A 161 21.55 -17.55 4.26
C SER A 161 20.44 -18.43 4.88
N LEU A 162 20.55 -18.80 6.16
CA LEU A 162 19.47 -19.51 6.86
C LEU A 162 18.29 -18.62 7.25
N ARG A 163 18.42 -17.30 7.03
CA ARG A 163 17.43 -16.29 7.38
C ARG A 163 16.09 -16.49 6.67
N LYS A 164 15.02 -16.19 7.39
CA LYS A 164 13.62 -16.20 6.91
C LYS A 164 13.13 -14.77 6.74
N TYR A 165 12.15 -14.61 5.86
CA TYR A 165 11.61 -13.32 5.48
C TYR A 165 10.09 -13.32 5.58
N ILE A 166 9.55 -12.28 6.21
CA ILE A 166 8.18 -11.84 6.00
C ILE A 166 8.27 -10.66 5.06
N ILE A 167 7.38 -10.58 4.08
CA ILE A 167 7.35 -9.44 3.17
C ILE A 167 5.95 -8.86 3.16
N GLY A 168 5.83 -7.54 3.08
CA GLY A 168 4.52 -6.92 3.06
C GLY A 168 4.58 -5.44 2.75
N GLY A 169 3.40 -4.82 2.77
CA GLY A 169 3.23 -3.43 2.44
C GLY A 169 1.77 -3.03 2.59
N HIS A 170 1.52 -1.73 2.49
CA HIS A 170 0.19 -1.15 2.52
C HIS A 170 -0.14 -0.56 1.15
N SER A 171 -1.42 -0.57 0.77
CA SER A 171 -1.88 -0.03 -0.52
C SER A 171 -1.13 -0.69 -1.69
N LYS A 172 -0.63 0.08 -2.67
CA LYS A 172 0.25 -0.43 -3.75
C LYS A 172 1.41 -1.28 -3.21
N GLY A 173 1.96 -0.98 -2.02
CA GLY A 173 3.05 -1.74 -1.41
C GLY A 173 2.68 -3.19 -1.09
N GLY A 174 1.43 -3.45 -0.72
CA GLY A 174 0.92 -4.82 -0.50
C GLY A 174 0.84 -5.63 -1.80
N ASN A 175 0.43 -4.97 -2.89
CA ASN A 175 0.45 -5.55 -4.24
C ASN A 175 1.88 -5.83 -4.73
N ILE A 176 2.80 -4.88 -4.53
CA ILE A 176 4.22 -5.04 -4.84
C ILE A 176 4.81 -6.23 -4.06
N ALA A 177 4.49 -6.37 -2.77
CA ALA A 177 4.94 -7.48 -1.93
C ALA A 177 4.48 -8.83 -2.49
N LEU A 178 3.19 -8.95 -2.86
CA LEU A 178 2.65 -10.14 -3.50
C LEU A 178 3.41 -10.51 -4.79
N VAL A 179 3.59 -9.54 -5.69
CA VAL A 179 4.21 -9.79 -7.00
C VAL A 179 5.70 -10.09 -6.88
N ALA A 180 6.41 -9.41 -5.97
CA ALA A 180 7.79 -9.74 -5.66
C ALA A 180 7.90 -11.20 -5.19
N ALA A 181 7.00 -11.65 -4.32
CA ALA A 181 6.95 -13.02 -3.81
C ALA A 181 6.68 -14.08 -4.90
N MET A 182 5.73 -13.79 -5.80
CA MET A 182 5.35 -14.64 -6.94
C MET A 182 6.57 -14.99 -7.80
N TYR A 183 7.39 -13.97 -8.11
CA TYR A 183 8.55 -14.06 -8.99
C TYR A 183 9.90 -14.10 -8.26
N ALA A 184 9.90 -14.34 -6.95
CA ALA A 184 11.10 -14.66 -6.21
C ALA A 184 11.73 -15.96 -6.75
N ASN A 185 13.05 -15.97 -6.93
CA ASN A 185 13.80 -17.16 -7.31
C ASN A 185 13.50 -18.30 -6.33
N PRO A 186 13.47 -19.58 -6.76
CA PRO A 186 13.00 -20.68 -5.91
C PRO A 186 13.68 -20.76 -4.53
N LEU A 187 15.00 -20.56 -4.46
CA LEU A 187 15.77 -20.56 -3.22
C LEU A 187 15.39 -19.41 -2.29
N ILE A 188 15.02 -18.26 -2.84
CA ILE A 188 14.59 -17.06 -2.11
C ILE A 188 13.14 -17.23 -1.65
N ARG A 189 12.25 -17.69 -2.54
CA ARG A 189 10.84 -17.97 -2.24
C ARG A 189 10.66 -18.96 -1.09
N ASN A 190 11.55 -19.94 -0.95
CA ASN A 190 11.54 -20.89 0.16
C ASN A 190 11.91 -20.26 1.52
N LYS A 191 12.51 -19.06 1.52
CA LYS A 191 12.81 -18.29 2.72
C LYS A 191 11.69 -17.33 3.10
N ILE A 192 10.85 -16.95 2.14
CA ILE A 192 9.64 -16.17 2.40
C ILE A 192 8.64 -17.07 3.13
N ILE A 193 8.31 -16.75 4.38
CA ILE A 193 7.41 -17.55 5.22
C ILE A 193 5.99 -16.99 5.26
N LYS A 194 5.80 -15.70 5.00
CA LYS A 194 4.51 -15.02 4.96
C LYS A 194 4.60 -13.79 4.05
N VAL A 195 3.50 -13.47 3.37
CA VAL A 195 3.32 -12.30 2.52
C VAL A 195 2.06 -11.59 2.97
N TYR A 196 2.17 -10.33 3.39
CA TYR A 196 1.03 -9.51 3.78
C TYR A 196 0.73 -8.45 2.73
N SER A 197 -0.55 -8.28 2.42
CA SER A 197 -1.05 -7.12 1.68
C SER A 197 -2.08 -6.42 2.55
N ASN A 198 -1.74 -5.24 3.05
CA ASN A 198 -2.63 -4.44 3.88
C ASN A 198 -3.40 -3.47 2.97
N ASP A 199 -4.65 -3.81 2.69
CA ASP A 199 -5.58 -3.09 1.81
C ASP A 199 -4.98 -2.75 0.43
N GLY A 200 -4.12 -3.66 -0.06
CA GLY A 200 -3.49 -3.52 -1.36
C GLY A 200 -4.38 -4.06 -2.49
N PRO A 201 -4.35 -3.45 -3.68
CA PRO A 201 -5.16 -3.87 -4.81
C PRO A 201 -4.75 -5.27 -5.29
N GLY A 202 -5.70 -5.94 -5.93
CA GLY A 202 -5.50 -7.23 -6.58
C GLY A 202 -4.59 -7.19 -7.81
N ILE A 203 -4.59 -8.25 -8.59
CA ILE A 203 -3.79 -8.39 -9.83
C ILE A 203 -4.69 -8.70 -11.03
N LEU A 204 -4.12 -8.73 -12.23
CA LEU A 204 -4.86 -9.10 -13.44
C LEU A 204 -5.39 -10.53 -13.34
N LYS A 205 -6.58 -10.77 -13.93
CA LYS A 205 -7.29 -12.06 -13.81
C LYS A 205 -6.44 -13.26 -14.20
N HIS A 206 -5.70 -13.18 -15.30
CA HIS A 206 -4.85 -14.27 -15.78
C HIS A 206 -3.65 -14.56 -14.86
N GLU A 207 -3.25 -13.60 -14.03
CA GLU A 207 -2.15 -13.77 -13.07
C GLU A 207 -2.59 -14.51 -11.80
N ILE A 208 -3.87 -14.42 -11.41
CA ILE A 208 -4.42 -15.21 -10.28
C ILE A 208 -4.37 -16.70 -10.56
N ASP A 209 -4.58 -17.08 -11.82
CA ASP A 209 -4.58 -18.48 -12.25
C ASP A 209 -3.16 -18.99 -12.57
N SER A 210 -2.13 -18.14 -12.43
CA SER A 210 -0.74 -18.50 -12.70
C SER A 210 -0.18 -19.50 -11.68
N LYS A 211 0.86 -20.25 -12.09
CA LYS A 211 1.60 -21.15 -11.18
C LYS A 211 2.32 -20.35 -10.10
N GLU A 212 2.78 -19.15 -10.43
CA GLU A 212 3.49 -18.22 -9.59
C GLU A 212 2.61 -17.76 -8.42
N TYR A 213 1.36 -17.38 -8.70
CA TYR A 213 0.37 -17.03 -7.69
C TYR A 213 0.01 -18.23 -6.81
N MET A 214 -0.30 -19.39 -7.42
CA MET A 214 -0.67 -20.60 -6.66
C MET A 214 0.44 -21.09 -5.71
N ARG A 215 1.72 -20.86 -6.06
CA ARG A 215 2.86 -21.21 -5.20
C ARG A 215 2.98 -20.31 -3.98
N ILE A 216 2.53 -19.05 -4.05
CA ILE A 216 2.63 -18.12 -2.93
C ILE A 216 1.34 -18.05 -2.10
N LEU A 217 0.20 -18.39 -2.70
CA LEU A 217 -1.12 -18.32 -2.07
C LEU A 217 -1.18 -18.89 -0.63
N PRO A 218 -0.57 -20.06 -0.30
CA PRO A 218 -0.61 -20.58 1.08
C PRO A 218 0.09 -19.69 2.13
N LYS A 219 0.91 -18.75 1.69
CA LYS A 219 1.66 -17.80 2.53
C LYS A 219 1.11 -16.38 2.42
N TYR A 220 0.17 -16.13 1.52
CA TYR A 220 -0.38 -14.82 1.25
C TYR A 220 -1.57 -14.53 2.15
N GLU A 221 -1.62 -13.32 2.70
CA GLU A 221 -2.76 -12.83 3.48
C GLU A 221 -3.07 -11.40 3.06
N LEU A 222 -4.25 -11.22 2.49
CA LEU A 222 -4.82 -9.92 2.18
C LEU A 222 -5.72 -9.50 3.36
N ILE A 223 -5.38 -8.39 4.00
CA ILE A 223 -6.14 -7.82 5.11
C ILE A 223 -6.76 -6.52 4.62
N ILE A 224 -8.09 -6.40 4.66
CA ILE A 224 -8.81 -5.20 4.19
C ILE A 224 -9.75 -4.67 5.28
N PRO A 225 -10.00 -3.36 5.36
CA PRO A 225 -11.01 -2.80 6.24
C PRO A 225 -12.43 -3.15 5.76
N ASP A 226 -13.40 -3.13 6.66
CA ASP A 226 -14.80 -3.45 6.39
C ASP A 226 -15.48 -2.50 5.40
N SER A 227 -14.95 -1.28 5.28
CA SER A 227 -15.36 -0.28 4.30
C SER A 227 -14.29 -0.05 3.22
N SER A 228 -13.54 -1.10 2.84
CA SER A 228 -12.51 -1.02 1.79
C SER A 228 -13.04 -0.57 0.43
N VAL A 229 -12.19 0.17 -0.28
CA VAL A 229 -12.29 0.46 -1.72
C VAL A 229 -11.03 -0.04 -2.41
N VAL A 230 -9.85 0.25 -1.86
CA VAL A 230 -8.55 -0.03 -2.48
C VAL A 230 -8.26 -1.53 -2.56
N GLY A 231 -8.43 -2.27 -1.46
CA GLY A 231 -8.20 -3.72 -1.42
C GLY A 231 -9.18 -4.53 -2.29
N LEU A 232 -10.26 -3.91 -2.77
CA LEU A 232 -11.24 -4.49 -3.69
C LEU A 232 -11.02 -4.06 -5.15
N LEU A 233 -9.98 -3.27 -5.42
CA LEU A 233 -9.59 -2.99 -6.80
C LEU A 233 -8.97 -4.24 -7.42
N LEU A 234 -9.28 -4.46 -8.71
CA LEU A 234 -8.78 -5.60 -9.49
C LEU A 234 -9.28 -6.93 -8.94
N HIS A 235 -8.58 -8.02 -9.27
CA HIS A 235 -9.01 -9.36 -8.88
C HIS A 235 -8.15 -9.88 -7.73
N HIS A 236 -8.79 -10.57 -6.79
CA HIS A 236 -8.19 -11.36 -5.74
C HIS A 236 -8.99 -12.66 -5.56
N LYS A 237 -8.43 -13.65 -4.87
CA LYS A 237 -9.26 -14.75 -4.35
C LYS A 237 -10.08 -14.26 -3.15
N ASN A 238 -11.25 -14.88 -2.93
CA ASN A 238 -12.23 -14.43 -1.92
C ASN A 238 -11.87 -14.83 -0.48
N ASP A 239 -10.61 -15.15 -0.20
CA ASP A 239 -10.09 -15.61 1.09
C ASP A 239 -9.32 -14.50 1.85
N TYR A 240 -9.72 -13.25 1.66
CA TYR A 240 -9.17 -12.12 2.41
C TYR A 240 -9.77 -12.00 3.82
N VAL A 241 -8.98 -11.42 4.70
CA VAL A 241 -9.35 -11.05 6.06
C VAL A 241 -10.03 -9.69 6.04
N VAL A 242 -11.20 -9.56 6.66
CA VAL A 242 -11.87 -8.28 6.85
C VAL A 242 -11.75 -7.82 8.30
N VAL A 243 -11.25 -6.60 8.51
CA VAL A 243 -11.04 -5.98 9.83
C VAL A 243 -11.89 -4.74 9.99
N LYS A 244 -12.24 -4.39 11.23
CA LYS A 244 -13.04 -3.21 11.50
C LYS A 244 -12.17 -1.95 11.43
N SER A 245 -12.62 -0.92 10.71
CA SER A 245 -12.06 0.43 10.80
C SER A 245 -13.00 1.37 11.56
N THR A 246 -12.44 2.36 12.25
CA THR A 246 -13.21 3.50 12.79
C THR A 246 -13.61 4.50 11.71
N ASN A 247 -12.87 4.51 10.59
CA ASN A 247 -13.18 5.33 9.42
C ASN A 247 -14.08 4.55 8.44
N LYS A 248 -14.71 5.28 7.52
CA LYS A 248 -15.58 4.72 6.47
C LYS A 248 -15.10 5.13 5.08
N GLY A 249 -15.56 4.43 4.05
CA GLY A 249 -15.26 4.71 2.65
C GLY A 249 -13.75 4.73 2.38
N ILE A 250 -13.30 5.63 1.51
CA ILE A 250 -11.87 5.74 1.16
C ILE A 250 -10.97 6.05 2.38
N MET A 251 -11.51 6.66 3.43
CA MET A 251 -10.76 6.96 4.66
C MET A 251 -10.52 5.73 5.52
N ALA A 252 -11.24 4.63 5.30
CA ALA A 252 -10.98 3.34 5.96
C ALA A 252 -9.64 2.73 5.53
N HIS A 253 -9.06 3.21 4.42
CA HIS A 253 -7.72 2.86 3.95
C HIS A 253 -6.60 3.35 4.90
N GLU A 254 -6.89 4.27 5.81
CA GLU A 254 -5.92 4.77 6.78
C GLU A 254 -5.55 3.69 7.81
N LEU A 255 -4.27 3.30 7.85
CA LEU A 255 -3.76 2.21 8.70
C LEU A 255 -4.07 2.38 10.20
N THR A 256 -3.96 3.61 10.70
CA THR A 256 -4.14 3.98 12.11
C THR A 256 -5.61 3.88 12.56
N SER A 257 -6.54 3.80 11.61
CA SER A 257 -7.98 3.68 11.87
C SER A 257 -8.42 2.23 12.15
N TRP A 258 -7.55 1.25 11.91
CA TRP A 258 -7.90 -0.16 12.03
C TRP A 258 -7.94 -0.58 13.49
N MET A 259 -9.05 -1.23 13.85
CA MET A 259 -9.32 -1.59 15.22
C MET A 259 -8.61 -2.87 15.62
N VAL A 260 -7.99 -2.82 16.79
CA VAL A 260 -7.33 -3.95 17.42
C VAL A 260 -8.21 -4.49 18.55
N ASP A 261 -8.25 -5.80 18.67
CA ASP A 261 -8.79 -6.52 19.83
C ASP A 261 -7.61 -7.28 20.47
N GLU A 262 -7.15 -6.81 21.63
CA GLU A 262 -5.91 -7.27 22.26
C GLU A 262 -4.68 -7.19 21.33
N ASP A 263 -4.22 -8.32 20.78
CA ASP A 263 -3.03 -8.45 19.93
C ASP A 263 -3.32 -8.88 18.49
N TYR A 264 -4.58 -8.82 18.07
CA TYR A 264 -5.04 -9.13 16.72
C TYR A 264 -6.05 -8.09 16.23
N PHE A 265 -6.30 -8.02 14.93
CA PHE A 265 -7.30 -7.10 14.40
C PHE A 265 -8.71 -7.58 14.72
N LYS A 266 -9.60 -6.64 15.04
CA LYS A 266 -11.02 -6.93 15.23
C LYS A 266 -11.65 -7.39 13.91
N ARG A 267 -11.91 -8.69 13.79
CA ARG A 267 -12.47 -9.30 12.58
C ARG A 267 -13.97 -9.02 12.45
N VAL A 268 -14.42 -8.66 11.24
CA VAL A 268 -15.82 -8.39 10.91
C VAL A 268 -16.15 -8.87 9.50
N LYS A 269 -17.37 -8.65 9.02
CA LYS A 269 -17.75 -8.91 7.62
C LYS A 269 -17.66 -7.63 6.80
N LEU A 270 -17.47 -7.80 5.50
CA LEU A 270 -17.49 -6.69 4.54
C LEU A 270 -18.82 -5.94 4.60
N SER A 271 -18.75 -4.61 4.63
CA SER A 271 -19.92 -3.73 4.64
C SER A 271 -20.74 -3.88 3.35
N MET A 272 -22.02 -3.48 3.40
CA MET A 272 -22.86 -3.43 2.20
C MET A 272 -22.32 -2.43 1.16
N PHE A 273 -21.68 -1.37 1.62
CA PHE A 273 -20.97 -0.41 0.78
C PHE A 273 -19.87 -1.11 -0.04
N SER A 274 -18.93 -1.77 0.63
CA SER A 274 -17.80 -2.43 -0.02
C SER A 274 -18.22 -3.58 -0.92
N LYS A 275 -19.29 -4.32 -0.59
CA LYS A 275 -19.87 -5.32 -1.52
C LYS A 275 -20.40 -4.71 -2.83
N ARG A 276 -20.96 -3.50 -2.77
CA ARG A 276 -21.39 -2.77 -3.99
C ARG A 276 -20.19 -2.29 -4.78
N VAL A 277 -19.15 -1.78 -4.10
CA VAL A 277 -17.88 -1.40 -4.72
C VAL A 277 -17.25 -2.57 -5.46
N ASP A 278 -17.07 -3.71 -4.80
CA ASP A 278 -16.51 -4.94 -5.37
C ASP A 278 -17.26 -5.37 -6.65
N LYS A 279 -18.59 -5.38 -6.58
CA LYS A 279 -19.44 -5.68 -7.74
C LYS A 279 -19.23 -4.67 -8.88
N SER A 280 -19.24 -3.38 -8.60
CA SER A 280 -19.06 -2.33 -9.62
C SER A 280 -17.67 -2.38 -10.27
N ILE A 281 -16.62 -2.64 -9.48
CA ILE A 281 -15.26 -2.81 -10.00
C ILE A 281 -15.17 -4.06 -10.88
N THR A 282 -15.74 -5.18 -10.44
CA THR A 282 -15.77 -6.41 -11.23
C THR A 282 -16.50 -6.21 -12.56
N GLU A 283 -17.68 -5.58 -12.56
CA GLU A 283 -18.44 -5.27 -13.77
C GLU A 283 -17.65 -4.35 -14.72
N TRP A 284 -16.94 -3.34 -14.20
CA TRP A 284 -16.10 -2.45 -15.00
C TRP A 284 -14.94 -3.20 -15.66
N LEU A 285 -14.26 -4.08 -14.92
CA LEU A 285 -13.19 -4.92 -15.45
C LEU A 285 -13.74 -5.89 -16.50
N GLU A 286 -14.92 -6.46 -16.32
CA GLU A 286 -15.49 -7.37 -17.32
C GLU A 286 -16.00 -6.65 -18.58
N THR A 287 -16.36 -5.36 -18.47
CA THR A 287 -16.87 -4.56 -19.58
C THR A 287 -15.77 -4.09 -20.54
N TYR A 288 -14.62 -3.68 -20.00
CA TYR A 288 -13.54 -3.08 -20.80
C TYR A 288 -12.34 -4.03 -20.86
N ASP A 289 -11.83 -4.32 -22.05
CA ASP A 289 -10.62 -5.14 -22.24
C ASP A 289 -9.33 -4.38 -21.91
N LEU A 290 -8.19 -5.07 -21.93
CA LEU A 290 -6.90 -4.50 -21.55
C LEU A 290 -6.47 -3.32 -22.45
N GLU A 291 -6.71 -3.42 -23.77
CA GLU A 291 -6.34 -2.36 -24.73
C GLU A 291 -7.20 -1.10 -24.49
N THR A 292 -8.49 -1.27 -24.25
CA THR A 292 -9.42 -0.19 -23.93
C THR A 292 -9.05 0.49 -22.62
N ARG A 293 -8.70 -0.30 -21.58
CA ARG A 293 -8.19 0.22 -20.31
C ARG A 293 -6.89 0.99 -20.46
N GLU A 294 -5.94 0.47 -21.24
CA GLU A 294 -4.67 1.16 -21.53
C GLU A 294 -4.93 2.52 -22.19
N LYS A 295 -5.78 2.54 -23.23
CA LYS A 295 -6.15 3.76 -23.93
C LYS A 295 -6.79 4.78 -22.98
N PHE A 296 -7.71 4.33 -22.13
CA PHE A 296 -8.35 5.19 -21.14
C PHE A 296 -7.35 5.80 -20.16
N VAL A 297 -6.43 5.00 -19.61
CA VAL A 297 -5.42 5.51 -18.67
C VAL A 297 -4.53 6.54 -19.37
N LYS A 298 -4.03 6.25 -20.58
CA LYS A 298 -3.24 7.22 -21.37
C LYS A 298 -4.02 8.52 -21.63
N ASP A 299 -5.28 8.42 -22.04
CA ASP A 299 -6.15 9.57 -22.29
C ASP A 299 -6.36 10.40 -21.01
N LEU A 300 -6.63 9.76 -19.87
CA LEU A 300 -6.84 10.40 -18.57
C LEU A 300 -5.61 11.20 -18.12
N PHE A 301 -4.42 10.60 -18.13
CA PHE A 301 -3.21 11.30 -17.70
C PHE A 301 -2.77 12.38 -18.69
N SER A 302 -3.06 12.22 -19.99
CA SER A 302 -2.87 13.30 -20.96
C SER A 302 -3.74 14.53 -20.64
N ILE A 303 -4.94 14.33 -20.07
CA ILE A 303 -5.80 15.43 -19.61
C ILE A 303 -5.15 16.12 -18.41
N PHE A 304 -4.65 15.36 -17.43
CA PHE A 304 -3.99 15.94 -16.25
C PHE A 304 -2.76 16.76 -16.64
N GLU A 305 -1.94 16.26 -17.56
CA GLU A 305 -0.80 17.00 -18.11
C GLU A 305 -1.25 18.32 -18.79
N ARG A 306 -2.26 18.28 -19.66
CA ARG A 306 -2.79 19.48 -20.34
C ARG A 306 -3.46 20.47 -19.37
N ALA A 307 -4.05 19.97 -18.29
CA ALA A 307 -4.68 20.76 -17.24
C ALA A 307 -3.68 21.27 -16.18
N ASN A 308 -2.41 20.90 -16.29
CA ASN A 308 -1.34 21.20 -15.32
C ASN A 308 -1.69 20.76 -13.89
N ILE A 309 -2.37 19.62 -13.76
CA ILE A 309 -2.71 19.00 -12.47
C ILE A 309 -1.54 18.10 -12.08
N THR A 310 -0.81 18.50 -11.03
CA THR A 310 0.42 17.79 -10.58
C THR A 310 0.23 17.05 -9.25
N SER A 311 -0.93 17.20 -8.59
CA SER A 311 -1.32 16.43 -7.42
C SER A 311 -2.85 16.25 -7.36
N LEU A 312 -3.32 15.08 -6.93
CA LEU A 312 -4.76 14.86 -6.70
C LEU A 312 -5.29 15.62 -5.48
N LEU A 313 -4.42 16.13 -4.61
CA LEU A 313 -4.82 17.06 -3.56
C LEU A 313 -5.43 18.34 -4.15
N GLU A 314 -5.07 18.72 -5.38
CA GLU A 314 -5.69 19.85 -6.10
C GLU A 314 -7.11 19.56 -6.59
N LEU A 315 -7.50 18.27 -6.66
CA LEU A 315 -8.86 17.83 -6.93
C LEU A 315 -9.70 17.71 -5.64
N LYS A 316 -9.04 17.68 -4.47
CA LYS A 316 -9.67 17.59 -3.16
C LYS A 316 -10.29 18.96 -2.81
N GLY A 317 -11.61 18.97 -2.61
CA GLY A 317 -12.37 20.16 -2.25
C GLY A 317 -13.01 20.86 -3.44
N ARG A 318 -14.15 20.35 -3.95
CA ARG A 318 -15.09 20.98 -4.89
C ARG A 318 -14.45 21.98 -5.89
N ASN A 319 -13.29 21.65 -6.44
CA ASN A 319 -12.60 22.56 -7.34
C ASN A 319 -13.24 22.42 -8.72
N LEU A 320 -14.45 22.98 -8.84
CA LEU A 320 -15.28 22.98 -10.04
C LEU A 320 -14.46 23.37 -11.27
N LYS A 321 -13.44 24.22 -11.12
CA LYS A 321 -12.50 24.59 -12.18
C LYS A 321 -11.71 23.40 -12.75
N ASN A 322 -11.20 22.52 -11.89
CA ASN A 322 -10.44 21.34 -12.32
C ASN A 322 -11.35 20.27 -12.93
N VAL A 323 -12.54 20.06 -12.34
CA VAL A 323 -13.58 19.18 -12.92
C VAL A 323 -14.02 19.69 -14.29
N LEU A 324 -14.27 21.00 -14.44
CA LEU A 324 -14.62 21.63 -15.72
C LEU A 324 -13.48 21.57 -16.74
N ALA A 325 -12.21 21.69 -16.31
CA ALA A 325 -11.06 21.53 -17.18
C ALA A 325 -10.94 20.09 -17.71
N ILE A 326 -11.12 19.10 -16.83
CA ILE A 326 -11.17 17.68 -17.22
C ILE A 326 -12.32 17.43 -18.20
N LEU A 327 -13.52 17.93 -17.90
CA LEU A 327 -14.69 17.80 -18.79
C LEU A 327 -14.44 18.46 -20.15
N LYS A 328 -13.87 19.67 -20.19
CA LYS A 328 -13.54 20.37 -21.44
C LYS A 328 -12.55 19.58 -22.27
N GLU A 329 -11.48 19.07 -21.67
CA GLU A 329 -10.46 18.30 -22.39
C GLU A 329 -10.94 16.90 -22.78
N SER A 330 -11.91 16.33 -22.04
CA SER A 330 -12.54 15.05 -22.38
C SER A 330 -13.33 15.08 -23.69
N THR A 331 -13.77 16.26 -24.16
CA THR A 331 -14.50 16.42 -25.43
C THR A 331 -13.69 15.96 -26.65
N LYS A 332 -12.36 15.96 -26.54
CA LYS A 332 -11.41 15.54 -27.58
C LYS A 332 -11.13 14.02 -27.59
N LEU A 333 -11.67 13.28 -26.63
CA LEU A 333 -11.46 11.84 -26.52
C LEU A 333 -12.44 11.02 -27.36
N SER A 334 -12.11 9.74 -27.58
CA SER A 334 -13.03 8.78 -28.18
C SER A 334 -14.31 8.62 -27.34
N SER A 335 -15.40 8.20 -27.99
CA SER A 335 -16.67 7.91 -27.33
C SER A 335 -16.52 6.91 -26.17
N GLU A 336 -15.66 5.90 -26.34
CA GLU A 336 -15.32 4.92 -25.31
C GLU A 336 -14.63 5.55 -24.10
N SER A 337 -13.55 6.32 -24.30
CA SER A 337 -12.86 6.99 -23.18
C SER A 337 -13.78 7.99 -22.46
N LYS A 338 -14.68 8.67 -23.18
CA LYS A 338 -15.70 9.54 -22.57
C LYS A 338 -16.66 8.75 -21.67
N LYS A 339 -17.10 7.57 -22.11
CA LYS A 339 -17.94 6.67 -21.31
C LYS A 339 -17.19 6.23 -20.04
N MET A 340 -15.92 5.82 -20.17
CA MET A 340 -15.11 5.39 -19.03
C MET A 340 -14.84 6.53 -18.03
N ILE A 341 -14.62 7.77 -18.50
CA ILE A 341 -14.57 8.95 -17.63
C ILE A 341 -15.91 9.14 -16.91
N SER A 342 -17.04 9.00 -17.61
CA SER A 342 -18.36 9.11 -16.97
C SER A 342 -18.56 8.02 -15.92
N ASP A 343 -18.13 6.79 -16.19
CA ASP A 343 -18.21 5.67 -15.24
C ASP A 343 -17.34 5.96 -14.00
N LEU A 344 -16.11 6.45 -14.19
CA LEU A 344 -15.21 6.87 -13.11
C LEU A 344 -15.82 8.01 -12.26
N ILE A 345 -16.36 9.05 -12.89
CA ILE A 345 -17.03 10.16 -12.18
C ILE A 345 -18.22 9.62 -11.38
N ARG A 346 -19.02 8.73 -11.98
CA ARG A 346 -20.18 8.13 -11.31
C ARG A 346 -19.74 7.31 -10.10
N PHE A 347 -18.66 6.53 -10.23
CA PHE A 347 -18.04 5.80 -9.14
C PHE A 347 -17.58 6.75 -8.02
N ILE A 348 -16.85 7.82 -8.34
CA ILE A 348 -16.40 8.82 -7.37
C ILE A 348 -17.60 9.48 -6.66
N VAL A 349 -18.62 9.89 -7.40
CA VAL A 349 -19.81 10.54 -6.81
C VAL A 349 -20.58 9.58 -5.91
N LEU A 350 -20.76 8.33 -6.33
CA LEU A 350 -21.54 7.33 -5.60
C LEU A 350 -20.83 6.78 -4.36
N TYR A 351 -19.50 6.74 -4.37
CA TYR A 351 -18.73 6.01 -3.35
C TYR A 351 -17.71 6.86 -2.58
N ILE A 352 -17.34 8.05 -3.08
CA ILE A 352 -16.36 8.94 -2.44
C ILE A 352 -17.02 10.20 -1.85
N ASN A 353 -18.10 10.70 -2.46
CA ASN A 353 -18.82 11.89 -1.95
C ASN A 353 -19.98 11.58 -1.00
N THR A 354 -20.39 10.31 -0.91
CA THR A 354 -21.29 9.89 0.15
C THR A 354 -20.46 9.54 1.38
N ASP A 355 -20.24 10.50 2.26
CA ASP A 355 -20.21 10.20 3.68
C ASP A 355 -21.57 9.56 3.99
N VAL A 356 -21.67 8.24 3.84
CA VAL A 356 -22.89 7.50 4.19
C VAL A 356 -22.91 7.43 5.72
N ASP A 357 -23.46 8.49 6.29
CA ASP A 357 -24.25 8.36 7.52
C ASP A 357 -25.29 7.25 7.28
N ASP A 358 -25.18 6.24 8.16
CA ASP A 358 -26.01 5.08 8.44
C ASP A 358 -26.61 4.22 7.30
#